data_AF-A0A1S3DC20-F1
#
_entry.id   AF-A0A1S3DC20-F1
#
_cell.length_a   1.000
_cell.length_b   1.000
_cell.length_c   1.000
_cell.angle_alpha   90.00
_cell.angle_beta   90.00
_cell.angle_gamma   90.00
#
_symmetry.space_group_name_H-M   'P 1'
#
loop_
_entity.id
_entity.type
_entity.pdbx_description
1 polymer ?
#
loop_
_entity_poly.entity_id
_entity_poly.type
_entity_poly.pdbx_seq_one_letter_code
_entity_poly.pdbx_strand_id
1 'polypeptide(L)'
;MFKPLMESPHEDFPSMCTALLLGIKAFVPSNDPEGFLLFTKFLCGIDVNIAKLDVYGRMMYRFQDFIHTHILNSPFWRVVFKPILNFNMWFAVFVCERFTSTISALHFGRR
;
A
#
# COMPACT_ATOMS: atom_id res chain seq x y z
N MET A 1 -19.68 0.21 -3.49
CA MET A 1 -20.11 -0.40 -2.21
C MET A 1 -19.77 0.60 -1.12
N PHE A 2 -20.77 1.27 -0.55
CA PHE A 2 -20.61 2.32 0.45
C PHE A 2 -20.18 1.68 1.79
N LYS A 3 -19.03 2.08 2.35
CA LYS A 3 -18.48 1.53 3.60
C LYS A 3 -18.43 2.62 4.68
N PRO A 4 -19.55 2.85 5.41
CA PRO A 4 -19.66 3.95 6.37
C PRO A 4 -18.63 3.91 7.52
N LEU A 5 -18.10 2.72 7.84
CA LEU A 5 -17.03 2.53 8.83
C LEU A 5 -15.68 3.20 8.46
N MET A 6 -15.49 3.57 7.19
CA MET A 6 -14.27 4.28 6.75
C MET A 6 -14.44 5.81 6.74
N GLU A 7 -15.68 6.33 6.80
CA GLU A 7 -15.94 7.78 6.90
C GLU A 7 -15.71 8.30 8.33
N SER A 8 -15.95 7.44 9.33
CA SER A 8 -15.69 7.71 10.75
C SER A 8 -14.93 6.53 11.38
N PRO A 9 -13.65 6.31 11.00
CA PRO A 9 -12.88 5.22 11.54
C PRO A 9 -12.62 5.42 13.05
N HIS A 10 -12.56 4.32 13.80
CA HIS A 10 -12.16 4.33 15.21
C HIS A 10 -10.81 5.05 15.38
N GLU A 11 -10.59 5.73 16.51
CA GLU A 11 -9.39 6.56 16.73
C GLU A 11 -8.07 5.77 16.56
N ASP A 12 -8.11 4.47 16.86
CA ASP A 12 -6.97 3.56 16.72
C ASP A 12 -6.75 3.02 15.29
N PHE A 13 -7.72 3.16 14.40
CA PHE A 13 -7.65 2.60 13.05
C PHE A 13 -6.49 3.16 12.22
N PRO A 14 -6.21 4.48 12.20
CA PRO A 14 -5.01 5.02 11.57
C PRO A 14 -3.73 4.43 12.15
N SER A 15 -3.64 4.26 13.47
CA SER A 15 -2.48 3.67 14.15
C SER A 15 -2.30 2.20 13.80
N MET A 16 -3.39 1.42 13.74
CA MET A 16 -3.39 0.01 13.33
C MET A 16 -2.96 -0.14 11.87
N CYS A 17 -3.54 0.65 10.96
CA CYS A 17 -3.14 0.63 9.56
C CYS A 17 -1.70 1.09 9.36
N THR A 18 -1.25 2.10 10.11
CA THR A 18 0.14 2.56 10.09
C THR A 18 1.08 1.47 10.59
N ALA A 19 0.76 0.79 11.70
CA ALA A 19 1.56 -0.32 12.20
C ALA A 19 1.61 -1.50 11.22
N LEU A 20 0.47 -1.84 10.61
CA LEU A 20 0.38 -2.86 9.57
C LEU A 20 1.20 -2.46 8.34
N LEU A 21 1.13 -1.19 7.92
CA LEU A 21 1.83 -0.67 6.76
C LEU A 21 3.32 -0.51 7.00
N LEU A 22 3.75 -0.14 8.21
CA LEU A 22 5.15 -0.14 8.62
C LEU A 22 5.69 -1.57 8.70
N GLY A 23 4.87 -2.52 9.16
CA GLY A 23 5.15 -3.95 9.04
C GLY A 23 5.36 -4.33 7.58
N ILE A 24 4.40 -4.00 6.70
CA ILE A 24 4.45 -4.25 5.25
C ILE A 24 5.59 -3.48 4.56
N LYS A 25 6.03 -2.34 5.08
CA LYS A 25 7.13 -1.53 4.54
C LYS A 25 8.47 -2.27 4.61
N ALA A 26 8.62 -3.18 5.57
CA ALA A 26 9.75 -4.11 5.57
C ALA A 26 9.74 -5.04 4.34
N PHE A 27 8.55 -5.32 3.78
CA PHE A 27 8.34 -6.20 2.63
C PHE A 27 8.28 -5.46 1.29
N VAL A 28 7.72 -4.25 1.30
CA VAL A 28 7.65 -3.37 0.13
C VAL A 28 8.19 -2.00 0.56
N PRO A 29 9.52 -1.79 0.48
CA PRO A 29 10.17 -0.57 0.95
C PRO A 29 9.63 0.70 0.27
N SER A 30 9.03 0.52 -0.91
CA SER A 30 8.42 1.58 -1.70
C SER A 30 7.00 1.96 -1.27
N ASN A 31 6.43 1.30 -0.26
CA ASN A 31 5.06 1.58 0.16
C ASN A 31 5.04 2.75 1.15
N ASP A 32 4.45 3.87 0.72
CA ASP A 32 4.17 5.00 1.59
C ASP A 32 2.87 4.76 2.38
N PRO A 33 2.88 4.75 3.73
CA PRO A 33 1.71 4.43 4.52
C PRO A 33 0.56 5.42 4.31
N GLU A 34 0.86 6.72 4.18
CA GLU A 34 -0.15 7.76 4.01
C GLU A 34 -0.79 7.69 2.63
N GLY A 35 0.02 7.52 1.57
CA GLY A 35 -0.43 7.29 0.20
C GLY A 35 -1.31 6.05 0.07
N PHE A 36 -0.92 4.93 0.71
CA PHE A 36 -1.71 3.69 0.72
C PHE A 36 -3.03 3.85 1.46
N LEU A 37 -3.04 4.52 2.60
CA LEU A 37 -4.26 4.82 3.37
C LEU A 37 -5.22 5.69 2.55
N LEU A 38 -4.71 6.71 1.87
CA LEU A 38 -5.50 7.55 0.98
C LEU A 38 -6.07 6.73 -0.18
N PHE A 39 -5.27 5.86 -0.79
CA PHE A 39 -5.76 4.96 -1.84
C PHE A 39 -6.84 4.01 -1.33
N THR A 40 -6.71 3.49 -0.10
CA THR A 40 -7.74 2.63 0.51
C THR A 40 -9.06 3.38 0.72
N LYS A 41 -9.01 4.66 1.11
CA LYS A 41 -10.19 5.55 1.19
C LYS A 41 -10.83 5.76 -0.19
N PHE A 42 -10.02 6.01 -1.21
CA PHE A 42 -10.47 6.09 -2.60
C PHE A 42 -11.22 4.83 -3.04
N LEU A 43 -10.69 3.63 -2.75
CA LEU A 43 -11.37 2.36 -3.05
C LEU A 43 -12.70 2.17 -2.31
N CYS A 44 -12.87 2.82 -1.16
CA CYS A 44 -14.12 2.83 -0.41
C CYS A 44 -15.13 3.88 -0.90
N GLY A 45 -14.77 4.68 -1.91
CA GLY A 45 -15.60 5.74 -2.46
C GLY A 45 -15.63 7.01 -1.61
N ILE A 46 -14.63 7.21 -0.74
CA ILE A 46 -14.51 8.39 0.11
C ILE A 46 -13.68 9.45 -0.60
N ASP A 47 -14.14 10.70 -0.53
CA ASP A 47 -13.40 11.83 -1.08
C ASP A 47 -12.03 11.97 -0.43
N VAL A 48 -11.01 12.04 -1.27
CA VAL A 48 -9.61 12.03 -0.86
C VAL A 48 -8.90 13.29 -1.32
N ASN A 49 -8.29 13.98 -0.36
CA ASN A 49 -7.47 15.17 -0.63
C ASN A 49 -5.99 14.80 -0.69
N ILE A 50 -5.49 14.61 -1.91
CA ILE A 50 -4.10 14.23 -2.22
C ILE A 50 -3.10 15.35 -1.89
N ALA A 51 -3.56 16.60 -1.75
CA ALA A 51 -2.68 17.74 -1.45
C ALA A 51 -2.07 17.68 -0.04
N LYS A 52 -2.64 16.86 0.85
CA LYS A 52 -2.11 16.64 2.20
C LYS A 52 -0.92 15.67 2.26
N LEU A 53 -0.69 14.90 1.20
CA LEU A 53 0.43 13.95 1.13
C LEU A 53 1.72 14.66 0.72
N ASP A 54 2.87 14.10 1.11
CA ASP A 54 4.18 14.51 0.62
C ASP A 54 4.40 14.11 -0.86
N VAL A 55 5.52 14.53 -1.46
CA VAL A 55 5.78 14.27 -2.90
C VAL A 55 5.76 12.76 -3.19
N TYR A 56 6.32 11.96 -2.29
CA TYR A 56 6.46 10.52 -2.46
C TYR A 56 5.11 9.79 -2.32
N GLY A 57 4.33 10.10 -1.29
CA GLY A 57 2.99 9.59 -1.07
C GLY A 57 2.03 9.95 -2.19
N ARG A 58 2.15 11.16 -2.77
CA ARG A 58 1.40 11.55 -3.98
C ARG A 58 1.76 10.67 -5.19
N MET A 59 3.05 10.41 -5.41
CA MET A 59 3.48 9.53 -6.50
C MET A 59 2.95 8.10 -6.30
N MET A 60 3.03 7.56 -5.08
CA MET A 60 2.50 6.22 -4.80
C MET A 60 0.99 6.12 -4.95
N TYR A 61 0.25 7.11 -4.45
CA TYR A 61 -1.20 7.17 -4.65
C TYR A 61 -1.55 7.14 -6.15
N ARG A 62 -0.89 7.98 -6.95
CA ARG A 62 -1.12 8.05 -8.41
C ARG A 62 -0.77 6.76 -9.12
N PHE A 63 0.31 6.10 -8.70
CA PHE A 63 0.69 4.79 -9.24
C PHE A 63 -0.37 3.74 -8.91
N GLN A 64 -0.84 3.66 -7.66
CA GLN A 64 -1.87 2.72 -7.23
C GLN A 64 -3.20 2.94 -7.95
N ASP A 65 -3.63 4.19 -8.10
CA ASP A 65 -4.80 4.58 -8.88
C ASP A 65 -4.65 4.18 -10.36
N PHE A 66 -3.49 4.42 -10.98
CA PHE A 66 -3.24 4.00 -12.35
C PHE A 66 -3.34 2.48 -12.53
N ILE A 67 -2.67 1.70 -11.66
CA ILE A 67 -2.73 0.24 -11.71
C ILE A 67 -4.18 -0.24 -11.56
N HIS A 68 -4.94 0.29 -10.60
CA HIS A 68 -6.30 -0.16 -10.38
C HIS A 68 -7.26 0.27 -11.51
N THR A 69 -7.22 1.55 -11.89
CA THR A 69 -8.22 2.14 -12.79
C THR A 69 -7.96 1.80 -14.26
N HIS A 70 -6.70 1.61 -14.67
CA HIS A 70 -6.33 1.39 -16.07
C HIS A 70 -5.85 -0.04 -16.35
N ILE A 71 -4.96 -0.58 -15.52
CA ILE A 71 -4.40 -1.92 -15.76
C ILE A 71 -5.39 -3.01 -15.34
N LEU A 72 -5.84 -2.97 -14.09
CA LEU A 72 -6.68 -4.03 -13.54
C LEU A 72 -8.11 -3.95 -14.06
N ASN A 73 -8.62 -2.79 -14.47
CA ASN A 73 -9.94 -2.69 -15.08
C ASN A 73 -9.98 -3.11 -16.56
N SER A 74 -8.85 -3.11 -17.26
CA SER A 74 -8.80 -3.60 -18.64
C SER A 74 -8.58 -5.12 -18.66
N PRO A 75 -9.41 -5.90 -19.38
CA PRO A 75 -9.30 -7.37 -19.42
C PRO A 75 -7.93 -7.86 -19.92
N PHE A 76 -7.38 -7.17 -20.94
CA PHE A 76 -6.11 -7.52 -21.54
C PHE A 76 -4.93 -7.21 -20.60
N TRP A 77 -4.85 -5.97 -20.12
CA TRP A 77 -3.76 -5.53 -19.24
C TRP A 77 -3.76 -6.29 -17.91
N ARG A 78 -4.93 -6.66 -17.40
CA ARG A 78 -5.07 -7.53 -16.23
C ARG A 78 -4.35 -8.86 -16.44
N VAL A 79 -4.54 -9.54 -17.58
CA VAL A 79 -3.89 -10.84 -17.83
C VAL A 79 -2.37 -10.70 -17.92
N VAL A 80 -1.87 -9.63 -18.54
CA VAL A 80 -0.43 -9.40 -18.73
C VAL A 80 0.27 -9.00 -17.43
N PHE A 81 -0.31 -8.07 -16.66
CA PHE A 81 0.35 -7.50 -15.50
C PHE A 81 0.06 -8.21 -14.18
N LYS A 82 -1.06 -8.93 -14.06
CA LYS A 82 -1.39 -9.66 -12.82
C LYS A 82 -0.32 -10.69 -12.42
N PRO A 83 0.29 -11.47 -13.33
CA PRO A 83 1.42 -12.33 -13.00
C PRO A 83 2.62 -11.56 -12.45
N ILE A 84 2.94 -10.39 -13.03
CA ILE A 84 4.07 -9.54 -12.61
C ILE A 84 3.81 -8.93 -11.23
N LEU A 85 2.58 -8.44 -10.99
CA LEU A 85 2.17 -7.90 -9.69
C LEU A 85 2.17 -8.99 -8.61
N ASN A 86 1.67 -10.18 -8.93
CA ASN A 86 1.71 -11.33 -8.03
C ASN A 86 3.15 -11.76 -7.75
N PHE A 87 4.01 -11.84 -8.78
CA PHE A 87 5.41 -12.18 -8.61
C PHE A 87 6.12 -11.20 -7.67
N ASN A 88 5.89 -9.89 -7.82
CA ASN A 88 6.45 -8.90 -6.90
C ASN A 88 6.00 -9.14 -5.45
N MET A 89 4.74 -9.50 -5.24
CA MET A 89 4.20 -9.78 -3.92
C MET A 89 4.81 -11.06 -3.31
N TRP A 90 4.91 -12.14 -4.11
CA TRP A 90 5.55 -13.40 -3.70
C TRP A 90 7.06 -13.24 -3.47
N PHE A 91 7.73 -12.45 -4.31
CA PHE A 91 9.14 -12.14 -4.18
C PHE A 91 9.41 -11.33 -2.90
N ALA A 92 8.57 -10.34 -2.60
CA ALA A 92 8.62 -9.58 -1.35
C ALA A 92 8.48 -10.49 -0.12
N VAL A 93 7.54 -11.45 -0.16
CA VAL A 93 7.39 -12.46 0.90
C VAL A 93 8.62 -13.35 1.01
N PHE A 94 9.13 -13.88 -0.11
CA PHE A 94 10.32 -14.74 -0.15
C PHE A 94 11.57 -14.06 0.41
N VAL A 95 11.85 -12.82 -0.02
CA VAL A 95 12.97 -12.03 0.48
C VAL A 95 12.83 -11.79 1.98
N CYS A 96 11.62 -11.49 2.46
CA CYS A 96 11.42 -11.25 3.88
C CYS A 96 11.50 -12.50 4.74
N GLU A 97 11.06 -13.65 4.25
CA GLU A 97 11.23 -14.94 4.94
C GLU A 97 12.72 -15.31 5.02
N ARG A 98 13.49 -15.05 3.96
CA ARG A 98 14.91 -15.43 3.88
C ARG A 98 15.83 -14.48 4.64
N PHE A 99 15.48 -13.19 4.69
CA PHE A 99 16.31 -12.13 5.27
C PHE A 99 15.62 -11.42 6.44
N THR A 100 14.69 -12.08 7.13
CA THR A 100 13.89 -11.51 8.23
C THR A 100 14.76 -10.82 9.27
N SER A 101 15.86 -11.45 9.67
CA SER A 101 16.80 -10.95 10.66
C SER A 101 17.55 -9.71 10.18
N THR A 102 18.02 -9.68 8.94
CA THR A 102 18.76 -8.54 8.37
C THR A 102 17.86 -7.35 8.12
N ILE A 103 16.65 -7.57 7.59
CA ILE A 103 15.67 -6.52 7.31
C ILE A 103 15.11 -5.94 8.61
N SER A 104 14.78 -6.79 9.57
CA SER A 104 14.33 -6.34 10.90
C SER A 104 15.43 -5.61 11.65
N ALA A 105 16.69 -6.04 11.55
CA ALA A 105 17.82 -5.33 12.15
C ALA A 105 18.10 -3.98 11.46
N LEU A 106 17.97 -3.88 10.13
CA LEU A 106 18.13 -2.61 9.41
C LEU A 106 17.02 -1.59 9.70
N HIS A 107 15.78 -2.06 9.87
CA HIS A 107 14.62 -1.20 10.10
C HIS A 107 14.37 -0.89 11.59
N PHE A 108 14.52 -1.88 12.48
CA PHE A 108 14.22 -1.75 13.92
C PHE A 108 15.47 -1.78 14.82
N GLY A 109 16.61 -2.25 14.31
CA GLY A 109 17.88 -2.29 15.06
C GLY A 109 18.64 -0.97 15.08
N ARG A 110 18.18 0.06 14.35
CA ARG A 110 18.61 1.45 14.53
C ARG A 110 17.92 2.03 15.77
N ARG A 111 18.39 1.64 16.95
CA ARG A 111 18.25 2.41 18.20
C ARG A 111 19.61 2.98 18.55
#